data_AF-F2U8Y1-F1
#
_entry.id   AF-F2U8Y1-F1
#
_cell.length_a   1.000
_cell.length_b   1.000
_cell.length_c   1.000
_cell.angle_alpha   90.00
_cell.angle_beta   90.00
_cell.angle_gamma   90.00
#
_symmetry.space_group_name_H-M   'P 1'
#
loop_
_entity.id
_entity.type
_entity.pdbx_description
1 polymer ?
#
loop_
_entity_poly.entity_id
_entity_poly.type
_entity_poly.pdbx_seq_one_letter_code
_entity_poly.pdbx_strand_id
1 'polypeptide(L)'
;MSEERPSDQEIVYRFQQMRQQQMELNQKIAELGGDVEEHKVVEDALSKTEADRKCFRMVSGVLIERTVAEVLPAIKQNKSQIEDLVKQLQKQLETTNKNLADYQKKYNIKVKN
;
A
#
# COMPACT_ATOMS: atom_id res chain seq x y z
N MET A 1 15.47 -22.47 -30.61
CA MET A 1 16.45 -22.26 -29.52
C MET A 1 15.78 -22.73 -28.25
N SER A 2 16.16 -23.91 -27.76
CA SER A 2 15.66 -24.45 -26.48
C SER A 2 16.21 -23.60 -25.35
N GLU A 3 15.34 -22.95 -24.58
CA GLU A 3 15.75 -22.23 -23.37
C GLU A 3 16.42 -23.21 -22.42
N GLU A 4 17.72 -23.04 -22.18
CA GLU A 4 18.47 -23.80 -21.18
C GLU A 4 17.90 -23.51 -19.79
N ARG A 5 17.74 -24.57 -18.98
CA ARG A 5 17.29 -24.43 -17.60
C ARG A 5 18.30 -23.54 -16.84
N PRO A 6 17.85 -22.47 -16.16
CA PRO A 6 18.73 -21.65 -15.33
C PRO A 6 19.41 -22.49 -14.24
N SER A 7 20.59 -22.07 -13.78
CA SER A 7 21.28 -22.75 -12.69
C SER A 7 20.44 -22.75 -11.41
N ASP A 8 20.66 -23.74 -10.54
CA ASP A 8 19.93 -23.83 -9.26
C ASP A 8 20.17 -22.60 -8.37
N GLN A 9 21.35 -21.96 -8.47
CA GLN A 9 21.66 -20.71 -7.78
C GLN A 9 20.79 -19.55 -8.30
N GLU A 10 20.63 -19.41 -9.61
CA GLU A 10 19.79 -18.37 -10.21
C GLU A 10 18.31 -18.59 -9.88
N ILE A 11 17.86 -19.84 -9.83
CA ILE A 11 16.50 -20.20 -9.43
C ILE A 11 16.22 -19.75 -8.00
N VAL A 12 17.10 -20.11 -7.06
CA VAL A 12 16.95 -19.73 -5.65
C VAL A 12 17.02 -18.23 -5.47
N TYR A 13 17.94 -17.55 -6.16
CA TYR A 13 18.09 -16.09 -6.11
C TYR A 13 16.81 -15.38 -6.57
N ARG A 14 16.26 -15.74 -7.74
CA ARG A 14 15.01 -15.15 -8.25
C ARG A 14 13.83 -15.42 -7.31
N PHE A 15 13.75 -16.62 -6.73
CA PHE A 15 12.71 -16.95 -5.76
C PHE A 15 12.81 -16.08 -4.50
N GLN A 16 14.02 -15.86 -3.98
CA GLN A 16 14.26 -14.97 -2.84
C GLN A 16 13.91 -13.51 -3.15
N GLN A 17 14.25 -13.01 -4.36
CA GLN A 17 13.85 -11.68 -4.79
C GLN A 17 12.33 -11.49 -4.82
N MET A 18 11.59 -12.47 -5.36
CA MET A 18 10.12 -12.41 -5.36
C MET A 18 9.53 -12.47 -3.95
N ARG A 19 10.14 -13.23 -3.02
CA ARG A 19 9.73 -13.23 -1.61
C ARG A 19 10.00 -11.89 -0.93
N GLN A 20 11.13 -11.27 -1.21
CA GLN A 20 11.46 -9.94 -0.71
C GLN A 20 10.43 -8.91 -1.20
N GLN A 21 10.11 -8.93 -2.49
CA GLN A 21 9.06 -8.08 -3.08
C GLN A 21 7.69 -8.32 -2.42
N GLN A 22 7.32 -9.57 -2.18
CA GLN A 22 6.08 -9.91 -1.46
C GLN A 22 6.05 -9.31 -0.05
N MET A 23 7.17 -9.36 0.69
CA MET A 23 7.27 -8.80 2.03
C MET A 23 7.14 -7.27 2.01
N GLU A 24 7.83 -6.60 1.09
CA GLU A 24 7.76 -5.14 0.90
C GLU A 24 6.36 -4.67 0.54
N LEU A 25 5.68 -5.38 -0.37
CA LEU A 25 4.28 -5.10 -0.73
C LEU A 25 3.35 -5.21 0.49
N ASN A 26 3.50 -6.26 1.30
CA ASN A 26 2.71 -6.42 2.52
C ASN A 26 2.96 -5.29 3.52
N GLN A 27 4.22 -4.90 3.73
CA GLN A 27 4.56 -3.81 4.63
C GLN A 27 3.94 -2.49 4.16
N LYS A 28 4.04 -2.18 2.86
CA LYS A 28 3.48 -0.94 2.30
C LYS A 28 1.95 -0.92 2.34
N ILE A 29 1.30 -2.06 2.09
CA ILE A 29 -0.16 -2.19 2.23
C ILE A 29 -0.59 -1.93 3.67
N ALA A 30 0.11 -2.49 4.65
CA ALA A 30 -0.21 -2.30 6.06
C ALA A 30 -0.03 -0.83 6.50
N GLU A 31 1.07 -0.19 6.09
CA GLU A 31 1.34 1.23 6.34
C GLU A 31 0.23 2.12 5.79
N LEU A 32 -0.04 2.02 4.48
CA LEU A 32 -1.06 2.85 3.82
C LEU A 32 -2.48 2.51 4.27
N GLY A 33 -2.73 1.26 4.66
CA GLY A 33 -4.00 0.86 5.28
C GLY A 33 -4.22 1.55 6.63
N GLY A 34 -3.16 1.77 7.40
CA GLY A 34 -3.20 2.60 8.61
C GLY A 34 -3.57 4.05 8.28
N ASP A 35 -2.89 4.65 7.30
CA ASP A 35 -3.16 6.04 6.87
C ASP A 35 -4.63 6.25 6.45
N VAL A 36 -5.23 5.27 5.77
CA VAL A 36 -6.65 5.30 5.38
C VAL A 36 -7.56 5.34 6.61
N GLU A 37 -7.32 4.50 7.61
CA GLU A 37 -8.13 4.49 8.82
C GLU A 37 -7.95 5.76 9.65
N GLU A 38 -6.74 6.32 9.71
CA GLU A 38 -6.50 7.64 10.32
C GLU A 38 -7.28 8.75 9.61
N HIS A 39 -7.25 8.78 8.28
CA HIS A 39 -8.00 9.77 7.50
C HIS A 39 -9.51 9.62 7.67
N LYS A 40 -10.00 8.39 7.80
CA LYS A 40 -11.42 8.10 8.03
C LYS A 40 -11.90 8.62 9.38
N VAL A 41 -11.10 8.45 10.44
CA VAL A 41 -11.41 9.02 11.77
C VAL A 41 -11.52 10.55 11.69
N VAL A 42 -10.60 11.20 10.98
CA VAL A 42 -10.62 12.66 10.79
C VAL A 42 -11.83 13.10 9.97
N GLU A 43 -12.13 12.41 8.86
CA GLU A 43 -13.30 12.68 8.03
C GLU A 43 -14.60 12.55 8.83
N ASP A 44 -14.75 11.48 9.62
CA ASP A 44 -15.93 11.23 10.44
C ASP A 44 -16.13 12.32 11.49
N ALA A 45 -15.04 12.81 12.10
CA ALA A 45 -15.11 13.91 13.06
C ALA A 45 -15.48 15.25 12.40
N LEU A 46 -14.88 15.57 11.25
CA LEU A 46 -15.13 16.80 10.52
C LEU A 46 -16.52 16.83 9.87
N SER A 47 -17.03 15.69 9.42
CA SER A 47 -18.37 15.58 8.82
C SER A 47 -19.51 15.92 9.78
N LYS A 48 -19.28 15.76 11.09
CA LYS A 48 -20.23 16.08 12.17
C LYS A 48 -20.05 17.50 12.71
N THR A 49 -19.16 18.29 12.09
CA THR A 49 -18.81 19.63 12.53
C THR A 49 -19.36 20.67 11.56
N GLU A 50 -19.83 21.80 12.08
CA GLU A 50 -20.33 22.92 11.26
C GLU A 50 -19.30 23.40 10.22
N ALA A 51 -19.78 23.67 9.02
CA ALA A 51 -18.95 23.92 7.85
C ALA A 51 -18.10 25.20 7.94
N ASP A 52 -18.62 26.22 8.63
CA ASP A 52 -17.99 27.53 8.86
C ASP A 52 -17.02 27.53 10.04
N ARG A 53 -16.98 26.46 10.84
CA ARG A 53 -16.09 26.37 12.00
C ARG A 53 -14.63 26.41 11.54
N LYS A 54 -13.85 27.23 12.25
CA LYS A 54 -12.41 27.35 12.03
C LYS A 54 -11.71 26.00 12.25
N CYS A 55 -10.85 25.64 11.30
CA CYS A 55 -9.97 24.49 11.29
C CYS A 55 -8.53 24.98 11.11
N PHE A 56 -7.58 24.36 11.82
CA PHE A 56 -6.18 24.72 11.71
C PHE A 56 -5.39 23.54 11.14
N ARG A 57 -4.70 23.77 10.02
CA ARG A 57 -3.84 22.77 9.38
C ARG A 57 -2.38 23.11 9.63
N MET A 58 -1.61 22.16 10.14
CA MET A 58 -0.16 22.30 10.29
C MET A 58 0.55 21.99 8.98
N VAL A 59 1.38 22.90 8.49
CA VAL A 59 2.23 22.72 7.30
C VAL A 59 3.62 23.26 7.62
N SER A 60 4.63 22.39 7.60
CA SER A 60 6.03 22.77 7.87
C SER A 60 6.23 23.57 9.17
N GLY A 61 5.48 23.22 10.22
CA GLY A 61 5.53 23.91 11.52
C GLY A 61 4.69 25.19 11.62
N VAL A 62 4.01 25.62 10.55
CA VAL A 62 3.11 26.77 10.55
C VAL A 62 1.65 26.29 10.59
N LEU A 63 0.84 26.86 11.47
CA LEU A 63 -0.61 26.64 11.49
C LEU A 63 -1.30 27.58 10.52
N ILE A 64 -2.05 27.01 9.58
CA ILE A 64 -2.85 27.73 8.60
C ILE A 64 -4.32 27.63 9.01
N GLU A 65 -4.97 28.77 9.22
CA GLU A 65 -6.42 28.84 9.46
C GLU A 65 -7.19 28.60 8.16
N ARG A 66 -8.20 27.73 8.26
CA ARG A 66 -9.15 27.33 7.21
C ARG A 66 -10.52 27.11 7.85
N THR A 67 -11.52 26.76 7.06
CA THR A 67 -12.81 26.23 7.57
C THR A 67 -12.93 24.73 7.35
N VAL A 68 -13.88 24.09 8.04
CA VAL A 68 -14.23 22.69 7.78
C VAL A 68 -14.64 22.49 6.32
N ALA A 69 -15.40 23.43 5.74
CA ALA A 69 -15.81 23.40 4.34
C ALA A 69 -14.63 23.35 3.35
N GLU A 70 -13.52 24.01 3.68
CA GLU A 70 -12.31 24.03 2.84
C GLU A 70 -11.45 22.78 3.03
N VAL A 71 -11.41 22.22 4.25
CA VAL A 71 -10.49 21.11 4.60
C VAL A 71 -11.09 19.74 4.30
N LEU A 72 -12.38 19.55 4.57
CA LEU A 72 -13.05 18.26 4.42
C LEU A 72 -12.92 17.66 3.01
N PRO A 73 -13.06 18.42 1.91
CA PRO A 73 -12.85 17.88 0.56
C PRO A 73 -11.43 17.35 0.33
N ALA A 74 -10.42 18.04 0.86
CA ALA A 74 -9.02 17.61 0.72
C ALA A 74 -8.75 16.32 1.49
N ILE A 75 -9.32 16.15 2.70
CA ILE A 75 -9.19 14.91 3.47
C ILE A 75 -9.85 13.74 2.70
N LYS A 76 -11.06 13.93 2.17
CA LYS A 76 -11.77 12.92 1.38
C LYS A 76 -10.99 12.51 0.13
N GLN A 77 -10.47 13.49 -0.60
CA GLN A 77 -9.69 13.25 -1.81
C GLN A 77 -8.40 12.47 -1.49
N ASN A 78 -7.65 12.88 -0.47
CA ASN A 78 -6.42 12.19 -0.07
C ASN A 78 -6.71 10.76 0.37
N LYS A 79 -7.74 10.55 1.20
CA LYS A 79 -8.17 9.20 1.62
C LYS A 79 -8.46 8.32 0.40
N SER A 80 -9.26 8.80 -0.54
CA SER A 80 -9.61 8.06 -1.77
C SER A 80 -8.38 7.71 -2.60
N GLN A 81 -7.41 8.62 -2.72
CA GLN A 81 -6.17 8.34 -3.46
C GLN A 81 -5.32 7.26 -2.78
N ILE A 82 -5.24 7.27 -1.45
CA ILE A 82 -4.51 6.25 -0.69
C ILE A 82 -5.25 4.90 -0.81
N GLU A 83 -6.58 4.87 -0.70
CA GLU A 83 -7.39 3.66 -0.89
C GLU A 83 -7.17 3.03 -2.26
N ASP A 84 -7.13 3.84 -3.32
CA ASP A 84 -6.89 3.35 -4.68
C ASP A 84 -5.46 2.83 -4.86
N LEU A 85 -4.47 3.46 -4.24
CA LEU A 85 -3.11 2.96 -4.20
C LEU A 85 -3.01 1.62 -3.45
N VAL A 86 -3.68 1.48 -2.30
CA VAL A 86 -3.75 0.22 -1.55
C VAL A 86 -4.36 -0.89 -2.42
N LYS A 87 -5.45 -0.63 -3.13
CA LYS A 87 -6.05 -1.61 -4.07
C LYS A 87 -5.09 -2.01 -5.18
N GLN A 88 -4.31 -1.07 -5.70
CA GLN A 88 -3.29 -1.37 -6.72
C GLN A 88 -2.18 -2.27 -6.16
N LEU A 89 -1.67 -1.98 -4.96
CA LEU A 89 -0.65 -2.79 -4.30
C LEU A 89 -1.18 -4.19 -3.96
N GLN A 90 -2.43 -4.31 -3.53
CA GLN A 90 -3.08 -5.62 -3.30
C GLN A 90 -3.12 -6.47 -4.58
N LYS A 91 -3.47 -5.88 -5.73
CA LYS A 91 -3.42 -6.58 -7.03
C LYS A 91 -2.00 -7.02 -7.41
N GLN A 92 -1.00 -6.18 -7.13
CA GLN A 92 0.40 -6.52 -7.35
C GLN A 92 0.86 -7.66 -6.44
N LEU A 93 0.43 -7.66 -5.18
CA LEU A 93 0.69 -8.72 -4.20
C LEU A 93 0.06 -10.05 -4.65
N GLU A 94 -1.20 -10.05 -5.08
CA GLU A 94 -1.86 -11.24 -5.61
C GLU A 94 -1.12 -11.83 -6.81
N THR A 95 -0.66 -10.97 -7.72
CA THR A 95 0.13 -11.39 -8.90
C THR A 95 1.47 -11.98 -8.48
N THR A 96 2.16 -11.34 -7.53
CA THR A 96 3.43 -11.82 -6.96
C THR A 96 3.25 -13.17 -6.26
N ASN A 97 2.16 -13.36 -5.51
CA ASN A 97 1.83 -14.62 -4.84
C ASN A 97 1.60 -15.76 -5.84
N LYS A 98 0.88 -15.50 -6.93
CA LYS A 98 0.69 -16.48 -8.01
C LYS A 98 2.02 -16.84 -8.66
N ASN A 99 2.83 -15.84 -9.01
CA ASN A 99 4.16 -16.05 -9.58
C ASN A 99 5.07 -16.87 -8.65
N LEU A 100 5.06 -16.58 -7.34
CA LEU A 100 5.82 -17.35 -6.35
C LEU A 100 5.37 -18.81 -6.31
N ALA A 101 4.06 -19.07 -6.29
CA ALA A 101 3.51 -20.42 -6.26
C ALA A 101 3.86 -21.20 -7.54
N ASP A 102 3.73 -20.56 -8.70
CA ASP A 102 4.03 -21.17 -10.00
C ASP A 102 5.53 -21.42 -10.16
N TYR A 103 6.38 -20.48 -9.71
CA TYR A 103 7.83 -20.62 -9.74
C TYR A 103 8.32 -21.71 -8.80
N GLN A 104 7.74 -21.79 -7.59
CA GLN A 104 8.02 -22.86 -6.63
C GLN A 104 7.68 -24.23 -7.20
N LYS A 105 6.52 -24.37 -7.86
CA LYS A 105 6.12 -25.63 -8.54
C LYS A 105 7.03 -25.95 -9.72
N LYS A 106 7.32 -24.97 -10.59
CA LYS A 106 8.13 -25.15 -11.81
C LYS A 106 9.52 -25.71 -11.51
N TYR A 107 10.15 -25.27 -10.43
CA TYR A 107 11.51 -25.68 -10.06
C TYR A 107 11.58 -26.58 -8.82
N ASN A 108 10.43 -27.06 -8.32
CA ASN A 108 10.33 -27.92 -7.15
C ASN A 108 11.11 -27.38 -5.91
N ILE A 109 11.00 -26.07 -5.67
CA ILE A 109 11.74 -25.39 -4.61
C ILE A 109 11.20 -25.82 -3.25
N LYS A 110 12.08 -26.34 -2.40
CA LYS A 110 11.77 -26.69 -1.00
C LYS A 110 12.09 -25.51 -0.10
N VAL A 111 11.05 -24.83 0.38
CA VAL A 111 11.20 -23.78 1.38
C VAL A 111 11.41 -24.44 2.74
N LYS A 112 12.58 -24.22 3.36
CA LYS A 112 12.75 -24.48 4.80
C LYS A 112 12.13 -23.30 5.54
N ASN A 113 11.21 -23.60 6.44
CA ASN A 113 10.68 -22.63 7.41
C ASN A 113 11.78 -22.20 8.38
#